data_AF-A0A925Y2I6-F1
#
_entry.id   AF-A0A925Y2I6-F1
#
_cell.length_a   1.000
_cell.length_b   1.000
_cell.length_c   1.000
_cell.angle_alpha   90.00
_cell.angle_beta   90.00
_cell.angle_gamma   90.00
#
_symmetry.space_group_name_H-M   'P 1'
#
loop_
_entity.id
_entity.type
_entity.pdbx_description
1 polymer ?
#
loop_
_entity_poly.entity_id
_entity_poly.type
_entity_poly.pdbx_seq_one_letter_code
_entity_poly.pdbx_strand_id
1 'polypeptide(L)'
;FLKMDIEGGEYPWLLSLSDVQLGKFKQIVIELHDITQNVTDCVLAKKIKCLKKLSHSHYLIHAHGNNYSHCVDGIPDVIELTYLNKNLFDAAPDFNTTALPIAGLDFPNHPNMPEIRLDFYPFVQR
;
A
#
# COMPACT_ATOMS: atom_id res chain seq x y z
N PHE A 1 -13.04 9.90 -2.29
CA PHE A 1 -12.36 9.09 -1.27
C PHE A 1 -12.76 7.64 -1.48
N LEU A 2 -11.84 6.70 -1.33
CA LEU A 2 -12.07 5.25 -1.42
C LEU A 2 -11.35 4.58 -0.24
N LYS A 3 -12.04 3.72 0.51
CA LYS A 3 -11.43 2.73 1.40
C LYS A 3 -11.67 1.34 0.82
N MET A 4 -10.64 0.50 0.80
CA MET A 4 -10.72 -0.85 0.26
C MET A 4 -9.93 -1.83 1.11
N ASP A 5 -10.56 -2.97 1.38
CA ASP A 5 -10.07 -4.09 2.18
C ASP A 5 -11.15 -5.15 1.96
N ILE A 6 -10.83 -6.09 1.08
CA ILE A 6 -11.75 -7.10 0.53
C ILE A 6 -11.05 -8.45 0.37
N GLU A 7 -10.12 -8.76 1.28
CA GLU A 7 -9.53 -10.09 1.48
C GLU A 7 -8.95 -10.71 0.19
N GLY A 8 -8.08 -9.98 -0.52
CA GLY A 8 -7.39 -10.45 -1.74
C GLY A 8 -8.04 -10.01 -3.05
N GLY A 9 -9.28 -9.50 -2.99
CA GLY A 9 -10.00 -8.95 -4.15
C GLY A 9 -9.44 -7.64 -4.70
N GLU A 10 -8.45 -7.03 -4.05
CA GLU A 10 -7.95 -5.68 -4.36
C GLU A 10 -7.31 -5.63 -5.75
N TYR A 11 -6.45 -6.60 -6.08
CA TYR A 11 -5.74 -6.64 -7.35
C TYR A 11 -6.67 -6.78 -8.56
N PRO A 12 -7.59 -7.77 -8.63
CA PRO A 12 -8.50 -7.88 -9.77
C PRO A 12 -9.42 -6.65 -9.88
N TRP A 13 -9.85 -6.07 -8.75
CA TRP A 13 -10.64 -4.85 -8.77
C TRP A 13 -9.85 -3.66 -9.35
N LEU A 14 -8.61 -3.43 -8.90
CA LEU A 14 -7.75 -2.36 -9.42
C LEU A 14 -7.46 -2.54 -10.92
N LEU A 15 -7.24 -3.77 -11.38
CA LEU A 15 -7.01 -4.06 -12.80
C LEU A 15 -8.25 -3.89 -13.67
N SER A 16 -9.45 -4.00 -13.09
CA SER A 16 -10.72 -3.80 -13.81
C SER A 16 -11.00 -2.33 -14.15
N LEU A 17 -10.40 -1.39 -13.42
CA LEU A 17 -10.61 0.04 -13.62
C LEU A 17 -9.72 0.63 -14.72
N SER A 18 -10.23 1.63 -15.44
CA SER A 18 -9.40 2.52 -16.27
C SER A 18 -8.65 3.54 -15.41
N ASP A 19 -7.58 4.12 -15.96
CA ASP A 19 -6.83 5.19 -15.27
C ASP A 19 -7.71 6.43 -15.05
N VAL A 20 -8.66 6.69 -15.96
CA VAL A 20 -9.67 7.75 -15.82
C VAL A 20 -10.59 7.48 -14.63
N GLN A 21 -11.03 6.24 -14.42
CA GLN A 21 -11.86 5.88 -13.26
C GLN A 21 -11.08 5.96 -11.95
N LEU A 22 -9.85 5.42 -11.91
CA LEU A 22 -8.97 5.54 -10.73
C LEU A 22 -8.71 7.01 -10.38
N GLY A 23 -8.46 7.84 -11.39
CA GLY A 23 -8.21 9.27 -11.23
C GLY A 23 -9.36 10.07 -10.60
N LYS A 24 -10.58 9.53 -10.51
CA LYS A 24 -11.71 10.17 -9.80
C LYS A 24 -11.54 10.15 -8.28
N PHE A 25 -10.73 9.24 -7.75
CA PHE A 25 -10.48 9.16 -6.31
C PHE A 25 -9.36 10.12 -5.92
N LYS A 26 -9.69 11.19 -5.20
CA LYS A 26 -8.69 12.11 -4.62
C LYS A 26 -7.74 11.43 -3.64
N GLN A 27 -8.26 10.47 -2.88
CA GLN A 27 -7.52 9.67 -1.90
C GLN A 27 -8.05 8.23 -1.95
N ILE A 28 -7.13 7.28 -1.82
CA ILE A 28 -7.38 5.85 -1.70
C ILE A 28 -6.66 5.36 -0.45
N VAL A 29 -7.38 4.69 0.45
CA VAL A 29 -6.83 3.91 1.56
C VAL A 29 -7.10 2.45 1.24
N ILE A 30 -6.07 1.63 1.16
CA ILE A 30 -6.19 0.25 0.69
C ILE A 30 -5.34 -0.69 1.53
N GLU A 31 -5.91 -1.81 1.95
CA GLU A 31 -5.18 -2.93 2.54
C GLU A 31 -4.94 -3.97 1.45
N LEU A 32 -3.67 -4.17 1.06
CA LEU A 32 -3.31 -5.17 0.06
C LEU A 32 -2.95 -6.48 0.74
N HIS A 33 -3.72 -7.52 0.42
CA HIS A 33 -3.53 -8.87 0.92
C HIS A 33 -2.53 -9.68 0.08
N ASP A 34 -2.10 -10.83 0.61
CA ASP A 34 -1.29 -11.85 -0.05
C ASP A 34 0.04 -11.34 -0.64
N ILE A 35 0.64 -10.24 -0.16
CA ILE A 35 1.84 -9.61 -0.76
C ILE A 35 2.98 -10.60 -0.96
N THR A 36 3.22 -11.48 0.01
CA THR A 36 4.33 -12.45 -0.01
C THR A 36 3.95 -13.79 -0.64
N GLN A 37 2.66 -14.02 -0.91
CA GLN A 37 2.15 -15.27 -1.47
C GLN A 37 1.99 -15.22 -3.01
N ASN A 38 2.14 -16.34 -3.71
CA ASN A 38 1.82 -16.42 -5.14
C ASN A 38 0.57 -17.28 -5.36
N VAL A 39 -0.59 -16.70 -5.10
CA VAL A 39 -1.89 -17.34 -5.36
C VAL A 39 -2.26 -17.21 -6.85
N THR A 40 -3.02 -18.19 -7.38
CA THR A 40 -3.34 -18.32 -8.82
C THR A 40 -3.85 -17.02 -9.44
N ASP A 41 -4.71 -16.29 -8.74
CA ASP A 41 -5.34 -15.07 -9.25
C ASP A 41 -4.55 -13.79 -8.99
N CYS A 42 -3.53 -13.84 -8.13
CA CYS A 42 -2.71 -12.69 -7.71
C CYS A 42 -1.21 -13.01 -7.73
N VAL A 43 -0.71 -13.54 -8.85
CA VAL A 43 0.74 -13.75 -9.06
C VAL A 43 1.51 -12.43 -9.04
N LEU A 44 2.81 -12.49 -8.71
CA LEU A 44 3.72 -11.33 -8.63
C LEU A 44 3.58 -10.35 -9.80
N ALA A 45 3.46 -10.82 -11.03
CA ALA A 45 3.31 -9.98 -12.22
C ALA A 45 2.03 -9.12 -12.18
N LYS A 46 0.91 -9.66 -11.68
CA LYS A 46 -0.36 -8.93 -11.51
C LYS A 46 -0.23 -7.88 -10.40
N LYS A 47 0.42 -8.22 -9.29
CA LYS A 47 0.67 -7.28 -8.18
C LYS A 47 1.50 -6.09 -8.64
N ILE A 48 2.61 -6.34 -9.32
CA ILE A 48 3.46 -5.29 -9.91
C ILE A 48 2.65 -4.43 -10.88
N LYS A 49 1.80 -5.04 -11.71
CA LYS A 49 0.92 -4.31 -12.64
C LYS A 49 -0.05 -3.39 -11.89
N CYS A 50 -0.62 -3.84 -10.76
CA CYS A 50 -1.51 -3.02 -9.92
C CYS A 50 -0.77 -1.82 -9.31
N LEU A 51 0.39 -2.05 -8.71
CA LEU A 51 1.20 -0.98 -8.11
C LEU A 51 1.63 0.06 -9.16
N LYS A 52 2.06 -0.40 -10.35
CA LYS A 52 2.36 0.50 -11.48
C LYS A 52 1.14 1.30 -11.91
N LYS A 53 -0.02 0.65 -12.02
CA LYS A 53 -1.27 1.32 -12.40
C LYS A 53 -1.67 2.41 -11.40
N LEU A 54 -1.62 2.13 -10.10
CA LEU A 54 -1.84 3.15 -9.05
C LEU A 54 -0.85 4.31 -9.20
N SER A 55 0.42 4.01 -9.47
CA SER A 55 1.46 5.02 -9.66
C SER A 55 1.26 5.94 -10.88
N HIS A 56 0.36 5.61 -11.82
CA HIS A 56 0.05 6.52 -12.92
C HIS A 56 -0.65 7.80 -12.43
N SER A 57 -1.65 7.64 -11.55
CA SER A 57 -2.53 8.73 -11.10
C SER A 57 -2.35 9.15 -9.64
N HIS A 58 -1.66 8.36 -8.82
CA HIS A 58 -1.51 8.64 -7.39
C HIS A 58 -0.05 8.52 -6.92
N TYR A 59 0.28 9.29 -5.89
CA TYR A 59 1.46 9.08 -5.06
C TYR A 59 1.09 8.22 -3.87
N LEU A 60 1.96 7.25 -3.52
CA LEU A 60 1.91 6.59 -2.23
C LEU A 60 2.47 7.57 -1.19
N ILE A 61 1.66 7.94 -0.19
CA ILE A 61 2.06 8.92 0.82
C ILE A 61 2.31 8.32 2.20
N HIS A 62 1.82 7.10 2.44
CA HIS A 62 1.98 6.41 3.71
C HIS A 62 1.82 4.90 3.55
N ALA A 63 2.56 4.13 4.35
CA ALA A 63 2.49 2.68 4.40
C ALA A 63 2.60 2.20 5.85
N HIS A 64 1.83 1.18 6.20
CA HIS A 64 1.83 0.56 7.51
C HIS A 64 1.71 -0.96 7.35
N GLY A 65 2.60 -1.72 8.00
CA GLY A 65 2.61 -3.18 7.90
C GLY A 65 1.60 -3.78 8.86
N ASN A 66 0.65 -4.58 8.36
CA ASN A 66 -0.33 -5.24 9.22
C ASN A 66 0.34 -6.39 10.00
N ASN A 67 0.46 -6.23 11.31
CA ASN A 67 1.11 -7.19 12.21
C ASN A 67 0.22 -8.35 12.69
N TYR A 68 -1.00 -8.47 12.15
CA TYR A 68 -1.88 -9.62 12.37
C TYR A 68 -1.52 -10.79 11.43
N SER A 69 -1.05 -10.50 10.22
CA SER A 69 -0.59 -11.51 9.26
C SER A 69 0.89 -11.85 9.43
N HIS A 70 1.35 -12.84 8.66
CA HIS A 70 2.74 -13.24 8.64
C HIS A 70 3.62 -12.21 7.90
N CYS A 71 4.92 -12.29 8.16
CA CYS A 71 5.94 -11.44 7.58
C CYS A 71 7.08 -12.32 7.08
N VAL A 72 7.56 -12.07 5.85
CA VAL A 72 8.64 -12.83 5.21
C VAL A 72 9.79 -11.88 4.93
N ASP A 73 10.94 -12.13 5.54
CA ASP A 73 12.16 -11.31 5.37
C ASP A 73 11.92 -9.79 5.57
N GLY A 74 11.06 -9.43 6.53
CA GLY A 74 10.71 -8.03 6.83
C GLY A 74 9.62 -7.44 5.93
N ILE A 75 9.10 -8.20 4.96
CA ILE A 75 7.96 -7.80 4.12
C ILE A 75 6.66 -8.36 4.72
N PRO A 76 5.70 -7.50 5.09
CA PRO A 76 4.42 -7.96 5.60
C PRO A 76 3.59 -8.59 4.47
N ASP A 77 2.87 -9.67 4.76
CA ASP A 77 1.95 -10.27 3.79
C ASP A 77 0.70 -9.43 3.56
N VAL A 78 0.31 -8.61 4.54
CA VAL A 78 -0.77 -7.64 4.44
C VAL A 78 -0.22 -6.25 4.73
N ILE A 79 -0.48 -5.28 3.85
CA ILE A 79 0.04 -3.91 4.00
C ILE A 79 -1.06 -2.88 3.77
N GLU A 80 -1.16 -1.94 4.68
CA GLU A 80 -2.08 -0.80 4.61
C GLU A 80 -1.37 0.38 3.93
N LEU A 81 -1.99 0.92 2.88
CA LEU A 81 -1.39 1.95 2.03
C LEU A 81 -2.35 3.12 1.85
N THR A 82 -1.82 4.34 1.97
CA THR A 82 -2.57 5.55 1.63
C THR A 82 -1.97 6.21 0.40
N TYR A 83 -2.83 6.45 -0.59
CA TYR A 83 -2.50 7.10 -1.85
C TYR A 83 -3.26 8.41 -2.00
N LEU A 84 -2.58 9.44 -2.52
CA LEU A 84 -3.19 10.71 -2.91
C LEU A 84 -3.05 10.95 -4.41
N ASN A 85 -4.10 11.47 -5.03
CA ASN A 85 -4.10 11.77 -6.46
C ASN A 85 -3.06 12.84 -6.77
N LYS A 86 -2.27 12.64 -7.83
CA LYS A 86 -1.18 13.54 -8.22
C LYS A 86 -1.66 14.96 -8.54
N ASN A 87 -2.91 15.14 -8.99
CA ASN A 87 -3.49 16.45 -9.27
C ASN A 87 -3.74 17.30 -8.02
N LEU A 88 -3.50 16.76 -6.82
CA LEU A 88 -3.52 17.51 -5.55
C LEU A 88 -2.16 18.16 -5.22
N PHE A 89 -1.14 17.96 -6.06
CA PHE A 89 0.21 18.42 -5.83
C PHE A 89 0.68 19.31 -6.98
N ASP A 90 1.37 20.40 -6.65
CA ASP A 90 2.02 21.25 -7.66
C ASP A 90 3.30 20.61 -8.21
N ALA A 91 3.95 19.75 -7.42
CA ALA A 91 5.14 18.99 -7.76
C ALA A 91 5.14 17.62 -7.08
N ALA A 92 6.01 16.70 -7.52
CA ALA A 92 6.15 15.41 -6.85
C ALA A 92 6.62 15.60 -5.39
N PRO A 93 6.03 14.88 -4.42
CA PRO A 93 6.49 14.92 -3.03
C PRO A 93 7.88 14.32 -2.91
N ASP A 94 8.65 14.79 -1.92
CA ASP A 94 9.94 14.20 -1.57
C ASP A 94 9.78 12.75 -1.09
N PHE A 95 10.86 11.97 -1.21
CA PHE A 95 10.89 10.63 -0.66
C PHE A 95 10.78 10.65 0.87
N ASN A 96 10.13 9.63 1.42
CA ASN A 96 9.98 9.50 2.85
C ASN A 96 11.34 9.24 3.53
N THR A 97 11.65 10.05 4.55
CA THR A 97 12.84 9.91 5.40
C THR A 97 12.49 9.43 6.82
N THR A 98 11.19 9.31 7.12
CA THR A 98 10.67 8.96 8.45
C THR A 98 10.53 7.45 8.58
N ALA A 99 11.02 6.88 9.68
CA ALA A 99 10.83 5.47 9.98
C ALA A 99 9.34 5.13 10.16
N LEU A 100 8.94 3.96 9.66
CA LEU A 100 7.59 3.41 9.79
C LEU A 100 7.62 2.18 10.72
N PRO A 101 6.65 2.01 11.64
CA PRO A 101 5.47 2.86 11.88
C PRO A 101 5.78 4.21 12.55
N ILE A 102 4.93 5.21 12.31
CA ILE A 102 4.97 6.55 12.92
C ILE A 102 4.15 6.55 14.22
N ALA A 103 4.81 6.83 15.35
CA ALA A 103 4.16 6.91 16.65
C ALA A 103 3.04 7.96 16.69
N GLY A 104 1.84 7.56 17.12
CA GLY A 104 0.66 8.42 17.22
C GLY A 104 -0.14 8.58 15.91
N LEU A 105 0.37 8.03 14.81
CA LEU A 105 -0.35 7.92 13.55
C LEU A 105 -0.74 6.46 13.27
N ASP A 106 0.22 5.56 13.43
CA ASP A 106 0.08 4.12 13.19
C ASP A 106 -0.24 3.36 14.48
N PHE A 107 -1.07 2.33 14.35
CA PHE A 107 -1.52 1.48 15.45
C PHE A 107 -1.51 0.01 15.05
N PRO A 108 -1.09 -0.90 15.94
CA PRO A 108 -1.04 -2.32 15.64
C PRO A 108 -2.42 -2.90 15.35
N ASN A 109 -2.53 -3.68 14.28
CA ASN A 109 -3.72 -4.51 13.98
C ASN A 109 -3.90 -5.61 15.04
N HIS A 110 -2.81 -6.17 15.56
CA HIS A 110 -2.78 -7.09 16.68
C HIS A 110 -2.04 -6.45 17.88
N PRO A 111 -2.75 -5.95 18.91
CA PRO A 111 -2.16 -5.16 20.00
C PRO A 111 -1.05 -5.83 20.81
N ASN A 112 -1.03 -7.18 20.83
CA ASN A 112 -0.04 -7.96 21.58
C ASN A 112 1.11 -8.50 20.71
N MET A 113 1.16 -8.16 19.42
CA MET A 113 2.24 -8.58 18.52
C MET A 113 3.18 -7.41 18.24
N PRO A 114 4.48 -7.66 17.99
CA PRO A 114 5.40 -6.60 17.61
C PRO A 114 4.98 -5.97 16.28
N GLU A 115 5.17 -4.66 16.18
CA GLU A 115 5.01 -3.90 14.94
C GLU A 115 6.00 -4.33 13.85
N ILE A 116 5.57 -4.25 12.59
CA ILE A 116 6.42 -4.55 11.44
C ILE A 116 7.13 -3.26 11.01
N ARG A 117 8.45 -3.22 11.21
CA ARG A 117 9.26 -2.06 10.81
C ARG A 117 9.49 -2.03 9.31
N LEU A 118 9.07 -0.96 8.66
CA LEU A 118 9.34 -0.67 7.24
C LEU A 118 10.42 0.42 7.10
N ASP A 119 11.53 0.26 7.82
CA ASP A 119 12.63 1.25 7.89
C ASP A 119 13.78 0.91 6.93
N PHE A 120 13.44 0.64 5.66
CA PHE A 120 14.38 0.22 4.60
C PHE A 120 13.84 0.59 3.21
N TYR A 121 14.68 0.48 2.16
CA TYR A 121 14.26 0.72 0.77
C TYR A 121 13.17 -0.29 0.34
N PRO A 122 12.05 0.13 -0.26
CA PRO A 122 11.80 1.46 -0.82
C PRO A 122 11.01 2.42 0.10
N PHE A 123 10.70 2.03 1.33
CA PHE A 123 9.82 2.79 2.23
C PHE A 123 10.50 4.00 2.87
N VAL A 124 11.80 3.91 3.15
CA VAL A 124 12.59 4.99 3.76
C VAL A 124 13.88 5.19 2.97
N GLN A 125 14.13 6.43 2.53
CA GLN A 125 15.36 6.86 1.89
C GLN A 125 16.09 7.83 2.82
N ARG A 126 17.29 7.46 3.27
CA ARG A 126 18.16 8.29 4.11
C ARG A 126 19.38 8.75 3.33
#